data_AF-A0A6M3Y144-F1
#
_entry.id   AF-A0A6M3Y144-F1
#
_cell.length_a   1.000
_cell.length_b   1.000
_cell.length_c   1.000
_cell.angle_alpha   90.00
_cell.angle_beta   90.00
_cell.angle_gamma   90.00
#
_symmetry.space_group_name_H-M   'P 1'
#
loop_
_entity.id
_entity.type
_entity.pdbx_description
1 polymer ?
#
loop_
_entity_poly.entity_id
_entity_poly.type
_entity_poly.pdbx_seq_one_letter_code
_entity_poly.pdbx_strand_id
1 'polypeptide(L)'
;MDIKIRWLKNHNACAEAVEAFEKEQNHDDIYLLNKMIETHFDWANWLVTMRLQRLDRIRYAIYAASQVIEIYEKQCPNDDRPRRAIQAAKEYLKHSSKKNRAAAGSAANAAHAAAYAAAHAAYAAAHAA
;
A
#
# COMPACT_ATOMS: atom_id res chain seq x y z
N MET A 1 -8.79 -5.17 -19.79
CA MET A 1 -9.72 -4.02 -19.98
C MET A 1 -8.89 -2.78 -20.19
N ASP A 2 -9.19 -2.01 -21.23
CA ASP A 2 -8.42 -0.81 -21.53
C ASP A 2 -8.52 0.26 -20.44
N ILE A 3 -7.37 0.74 -19.99
CA ILE A 3 -7.26 1.94 -19.19
C ILE A 3 -7.38 3.15 -20.14
N LYS A 4 -8.05 4.21 -19.69
CA LYS A 4 -8.16 5.47 -20.45
C LYS A 4 -7.42 6.57 -19.70
N ILE A 5 -6.80 7.51 -20.42
CA ILE A 5 -6.06 8.64 -19.81
C ILE A 5 -6.91 9.42 -18.80
N ARG A 6 -8.19 9.66 -19.11
CA ARG A 6 -9.12 10.32 -18.18
C ARG A 6 -9.29 9.53 -16.88
N TRP A 7 -9.30 8.20 -16.96
CA TRP A 7 -9.38 7.35 -15.77
C TRP A 7 -8.14 7.52 -14.88
N LEU A 8 -6.93 7.57 -15.47
CA LEU A 8 -5.69 7.80 -14.73
C LEU A 8 -5.72 9.15 -14.00
N LYS A 9 -6.09 10.22 -14.71
CA LYS A 9 -6.20 11.57 -14.14
C LYS A 9 -7.22 11.63 -12.99
N ASN A 10 -8.38 10.99 -13.15
CA ASN A 10 -9.41 10.91 -12.10
C ASN A 10 -8.95 10.13 -10.85
N HIS A 11 -7.96 9.26 -10.97
CA HIS A 11 -7.40 8.50 -9.85
C HIS A 11 -6.10 9.12 -9.31
N ASN A 12 -5.74 10.33 -9.76
CA ASN A 12 -4.53 11.05 -9.35
C ASN A 12 -3.24 10.26 -9.66
N ALA A 13 -3.16 9.62 -10.82
CA ALA A 13 -1.89 9.12 -11.32
C ALA A 13 -0.87 10.27 -11.44
N CYS A 14 0.41 10.00 -11.17
CA CYS A 14 1.45 11.02 -11.32
C CYS A 14 1.59 11.44 -12.79
N ALA A 15 2.05 12.68 -13.02
CA ALA A 15 2.21 13.23 -14.37
C ALA A 15 3.11 12.34 -15.24
N GLU A 16 4.21 11.86 -14.69
CA GLU A 16 5.16 10.95 -15.36
C GLU A 16 4.49 9.66 -15.83
N ALA A 17 3.64 9.03 -14.99
CA ALA A 17 2.90 7.83 -15.37
C ALA A 17 1.87 8.13 -16.48
N VAL A 18 1.22 9.29 -16.45
CA VAL A 18 0.28 9.70 -17.50
C VAL A 18 1.01 9.93 -18.82
N GLU A 19 2.15 10.62 -18.83
CA GLU A 19 2.95 10.85 -20.02
C GLU A 19 3.52 9.54 -20.61
N ALA A 20 3.97 8.62 -19.75
CA ALA A 20 4.43 7.30 -20.16
C ALA A 20 3.28 6.51 -20.81
N PHE A 21 2.08 6.59 -20.24
CA PHE A 21 0.88 5.95 -20.76
C PHE A 21 0.44 6.52 -22.11
N GLU A 22 0.53 7.84 -22.30
CA GLU A 22 0.19 8.51 -23.57
C GLU A 22 1.07 8.04 -24.74
N LYS A 23 2.32 7.63 -24.46
CA LYS A 23 3.27 7.11 -25.46
C LYS A 23 3.10 5.62 -25.72
N GLU A 24 2.37 4.91 -24.87
CA GLU A 24 2.16 3.46 -24.98
C GLU A 24 1.10 3.15 -26.04
N GLN A 25 1.32 2.10 -26.83
CA GLN A 25 0.39 1.68 -27.88
C GLN A 25 -0.67 0.71 -27.35
N ASN A 26 -0.32 -0.10 -26.34
CA ASN A 26 -1.23 -1.07 -25.75
C ASN A 26 -1.68 -0.65 -24.35
N HIS A 27 -2.98 -0.34 -24.22
CA HIS A 27 -3.58 0.14 -22.97
C HIS A 27 -4.36 -0.91 -22.19
N ASP A 28 -4.23 -2.20 -22.53
CA ASP A 28 -4.80 -3.27 -21.74
C ASP A 28 -4.18 -3.32 -20.34
N ASP A 29 -5.02 -3.43 -19.32
CA ASP A 29 -4.61 -3.40 -17.93
C ASP A 29 -3.64 -4.53 -17.53
N ILE A 30 -3.80 -5.74 -18.06
CA ILE A 30 -2.90 -6.87 -17.75
C ILE A 30 -1.56 -6.68 -18.45
N TYR A 31 -1.58 -6.25 -19.73
CA TYR A 31 -0.36 -5.92 -20.46
C TYR A 31 0.47 -4.87 -19.70
N LEU A 32 -0.17 -3.76 -19.34
CA LEU A 32 0.48 -2.66 -18.62
C LEU A 32 0.97 -3.08 -17.24
N LEU A 33 0.18 -3.86 -16.51
CA LEU A 33 0.58 -4.38 -15.20
C LEU A 33 1.87 -5.21 -15.31
N ASN A 34 1.92 -6.17 -16.23
CA ASN A 34 3.10 -7.02 -16.43
C ASN A 34 4.32 -6.18 -16.81
N LYS A 35 4.15 -5.22 -17.72
CA LYS A 35 5.23 -4.30 -18.11
C LYS A 35 5.73 -3.45 -16.92
N MET A 36 4.82 -2.93 -16.11
CA MET A 36 5.18 -2.10 -14.96
C MET A 36 5.79 -2.90 -13.82
N ILE A 37 5.46 -4.18 -13.63
CA ILE A 37 6.10 -5.01 -12.61
C ILE A 37 7.62 -5.05 -12.81
N GLU A 38 8.09 -5.04 -14.06
CA GLU A 38 9.53 -5.09 -14.39
C GLU A 38 10.20 -3.71 -14.36
N THR A 39 9.45 -2.63 -14.58
CA THR A 39 10.02 -1.29 -14.83
C THR A 39 9.69 -0.26 -13.76
N HIS A 40 8.49 -0.33 -13.17
CA HIS A 40 7.93 0.61 -12.21
C HIS A 40 7.00 -0.13 -11.23
N PHE A 41 7.58 -0.92 -10.32
CA PHE A 41 6.82 -1.80 -9.42
C PHE A 41 5.85 -1.02 -8.51
N ASP A 42 6.16 0.23 -8.19
CA ASP A 42 5.33 1.15 -7.45
C ASP A 42 4.07 1.54 -8.24
N TRP A 43 4.21 1.81 -9.55
CA TRP A 43 3.08 2.07 -10.44
C TRP A 43 2.23 0.82 -10.65
N ALA A 44 2.87 -0.35 -10.79
CA ALA A 44 2.18 -1.63 -10.86
C ALA A 44 1.33 -1.87 -9.61
N ASN A 45 1.93 -1.71 -8.42
CA ASN A 45 1.22 -1.83 -7.14
C ASN A 45 0.07 -0.81 -7.04
N TRP A 46 0.32 0.45 -7.41
CA TRP A 46 -0.72 1.48 -7.44
C TRP A 46 -1.90 1.06 -8.34
N LEU A 47 -1.63 0.58 -9.55
CA LEU A 47 -2.66 0.15 -10.49
C LEU A 47 -3.49 -0.99 -9.91
N VAL A 48 -2.86 -2.01 -9.33
CA VAL A 48 -3.56 -3.10 -8.65
C VAL A 48 -4.50 -2.53 -7.59
N THR A 49 -4.01 -1.66 -6.70
CA THR A 49 -4.86 -1.10 -5.65
C THR A 49 -6.04 -0.30 -6.19
N MET A 50 -5.85 0.47 -7.27
CA MET A 50 -6.94 1.27 -7.87
C MET A 50 -7.99 0.41 -8.54
N ARG A 51 -7.62 -0.74 -9.09
CA ARG A 51 -8.55 -1.69 -9.72
C ARG A 51 -9.33 -2.53 -8.72
N LEU A 52 -8.84 -2.68 -7.50
CA LEU A 52 -9.54 -3.43 -6.45
C LEU A 52 -10.69 -2.61 -5.85
N GLN A 53 -11.82 -3.31 -5.63
CA GLN A 53 -12.90 -2.81 -4.79
C GLN A 53 -12.43 -2.64 -3.35
N ARG A 54 -13.15 -1.84 -2.57
CA ARG A 54 -12.72 -1.42 -1.22
C ARG A 54 -12.35 -2.60 -0.30
N LEU A 55 -13.14 -3.67 -0.27
CA LEU A 55 -12.86 -4.82 0.59
C LEU A 55 -11.63 -5.61 0.11
N ASP A 56 -11.49 -5.82 -1.20
CA ASP A 56 -10.33 -6.53 -1.75
C ASP A 56 -9.05 -5.72 -1.62
N ARG A 57 -9.15 -4.39 -1.69
CA ARG A 57 -8.02 -3.48 -1.40
C ARG A 57 -7.55 -3.63 0.04
N ILE A 58 -8.46 -3.77 1.00
CA ILE A 58 -8.11 -4.04 2.41
C ILE A 58 -7.48 -5.43 2.55
N ARG A 59 -8.02 -6.47 1.89
CA ARG A 59 -7.44 -7.82 1.89
C ARG A 59 -6.03 -7.83 1.31
N TYR A 60 -5.82 -7.14 0.20
CA TYR A 60 -4.52 -6.97 -0.44
C TYR A 60 -3.52 -6.29 0.50
N ALA A 61 -3.91 -5.19 1.13
CA ALA A 61 -3.06 -4.48 2.10
C ALA A 61 -2.70 -5.36 3.31
N ILE A 62 -3.65 -6.13 3.84
CA ILE A 62 -3.40 -7.10 4.92
C ILE A 62 -2.38 -8.16 4.47
N TYR A 63 -2.57 -8.72 3.26
CA TYR A 63 -1.67 -9.73 2.71
C TYR A 63 -0.25 -9.18 2.57
N ALA A 64 -0.09 -8.03 1.91
CA ALA A 64 1.20 -7.38 1.70
C ALA A 64 1.90 -7.05 3.02
N ALA A 65 1.20 -6.42 3.97
CA ALA A 65 1.77 -6.09 5.28
C ALA A 65 2.16 -7.35 6.07
N SER A 66 1.39 -8.44 5.95
CA SER A 66 1.71 -9.71 6.61
C SER A 66 2.97 -10.38 6.04
N GLN A 67 3.35 -10.13 4.78
CA GLN A 67 4.58 -10.70 4.21
C GLN A 67 5.85 -10.15 4.84
N VAL A 68 5.80 -8.92 5.36
CA VAL A 68 6.99 -8.18 5.84
C VAL A 68 6.97 -7.88 7.33
N ILE A 69 5.88 -8.21 8.03
CA ILE A 69 5.70 -7.88 9.46
C ILE A 69 6.81 -8.44 10.35
N GLU A 70 7.31 -9.63 10.04
CA GLU A 70 8.39 -10.27 10.82
C GLU A 70 9.72 -9.51 10.72
N ILE A 71 9.98 -8.82 9.61
CA ILE A 71 11.18 -7.98 9.46
C ILE A 71 11.09 -6.80 10.42
N TYR A 72 9.93 -6.13 10.46
CA TYR A 72 9.69 -5.03 11.38
C TYR A 72 9.86 -5.48 12.84
N GLU A 73 9.26 -6.60 13.22
CA GLU A 73 9.30 -7.10 14.60
C GLU A 73 10.69 -7.53 15.05
N LYS A 74 11.52 -8.05 14.13
CA LYS A 74 12.93 -8.34 14.44
C LYS A 74 13.72 -7.06 14.72
N GLN A 75 13.45 -5.98 13.99
CA GLN A 75 14.15 -4.69 14.15
C GLN A 75 13.58 -3.83 15.28
N CYS A 76 12.28 -3.96 15.57
CA CYS A 76 11.53 -3.18 16.55
C CYS A 76 10.75 -4.11 17.50
N PRO A 77 11.43 -4.95 18.31
CA PRO A 77 10.80 -6.06 19.05
C PRO A 77 9.75 -5.65 20.09
N ASN A 78 9.78 -4.41 20.55
CA ASN A 78 8.85 -3.90 21.57
C ASN A 78 7.72 -3.03 20.97
N ASP A 79 7.58 -3.00 19.65
CA ASP A 79 6.59 -2.17 18.97
C ASP A 79 5.59 -3.01 18.16
N ASP A 80 4.43 -3.24 18.75
CA ASP A 80 3.36 -4.07 18.18
C ASP A 80 2.36 -3.29 17.32
N ARG A 81 2.56 -1.97 17.12
CA ARG A 81 1.60 -1.11 16.42
C ARG A 81 1.27 -1.61 15.02
N PRO A 82 2.23 -2.05 14.18
CA PRO A 82 1.92 -2.60 12.86
C PRO A 82 1.11 -3.91 12.92
N ARG A 83 1.43 -4.83 13.85
CA ARG A 83 0.66 -6.08 14.02
C ARG A 83 -0.78 -5.80 14.45
N ARG A 84 -0.98 -4.85 15.36
CA ARG A 84 -2.31 -4.41 15.81
C ARG A 84 -3.11 -3.78 14.67
N ALA A 85 -2.48 -3.01 13.78
CA ALA A 85 -3.15 -2.47 12.60
C ALA A 85 -3.63 -3.58 11.64
N ILE A 86 -2.81 -4.60 11.40
CA ILE A 86 -3.21 -5.78 10.61
C ILE A 86 -4.41 -6.48 11.25
N GLN A 87 -4.39 -6.69 12.56
CA GLN A 87 -5.49 -7.36 13.29
C GLN A 87 -6.79 -6.54 13.24
N ALA A 88 -6.71 -5.23 13.47
CA ALA A 88 -7.88 -4.35 13.40
C ALA A 88 -8.48 -4.30 11.97
N ALA A 89 -7.64 -4.34 10.93
CA ALA A 89 -8.11 -4.44 9.55
C ALA A 89 -8.81 -5.79 9.27
N LYS A 90 -8.31 -6.91 9.82
CA LYS A 90 -9.00 -8.21 9.75
C LYS A 90 -10.36 -8.17 10.45
N GLU A 91 -10.45 -7.53 11.61
CA GLU A 91 -11.72 -7.37 12.34
C GLU A 91 -12.71 -6.47 11.60
N TYR A 92 -12.23 -5.40 10.96
CA TYR A 92 -13.02 -4.56 10.08
C TYR A 92 -13.66 -5.39 8.96
N LEU A 93 -12.91 -6.29 8.33
CA LEU A 93 -13.41 -7.15 7.26
C LEU A 93 -14.45 -8.16 7.74
N LYS A 94 -14.32 -8.67 8.97
CA LYS A 94 -15.31 -9.57 9.58
C LYS A 94 -16.61 -8.83 9.90
N HIS A 95 -16.51 -7.64 10.48
CA HIS A 95 -17.66 -6.83 10.86
C HIS A 95 -17.30 -5.34 10.91
N SER A 96 -17.85 -4.56 9.97
CA SER A 96 -17.54 -3.13 9.87
C SER A 96 -18.40 -2.27 10.81
N SER A 97 -18.47 -2.57 12.10
CA SER A 97 -19.18 -1.73 13.10
C SER A 97 -18.52 -0.36 13.28
N LYS A 98 -19.25 0.64 13.78
CA LYS A 98 -18.66 1.96 14.11
C LYS A 98 -17.40 1.84 14.98
N LYS A 99 -17.42 0.93 15.96
CA LYS A 99 -16.29 0.61 16.82
C LYS A 99 -15.10 0.06 16.02
N ASN A 100 -15.33 -0.94 15.17
CA ASN A 100 -14.26 -1.56 14.38
C ASN A 100 -13.67 -0.61 13.34
N ARG A 101 -14.49 0.29 12.77
CA ARG A 101 -14.01 1.36 11.88
C ARG A 101 -13.08 2.33 12.62
N ALA A 102 -13.48 2.78 13.80
CA ALA A 102 -12.68 3.68 14.61
C ALA A 102 -11.38 3.00 15.10
N ALA A 103 -11.47 1.74 15.54
CA ALA A 103 -10.31 0.96 15.96
C ALA A 103 -9.31 0.76 14.82
N ALA A 104 -9.77 0.40 13.61
CA ALA A 104 -8.92 0.27 12.44
C ALA A 104 -8.24 1.59 12.06
N GLY A 105 -8.98 2.71 12.09
CA GLY A 105 -8.40 4.04 11.81
C GLY A 105 -7.34 4.46 12.83
N SER A 106 -7.62 4.26 14.13
CA SER A 106 -6.65 4.56 15.20
C SER A 106 -5.40 3.70 15.10
N ALA A 107 -5.56 2.39 14.87
CA ALA A 107 -4.44 1.47 14.71
C ALA A 107 -3.60 1.79 13.46
N ALA A 108 -4.23 2.20 12.36
CA ALA A 108 -3.52 2.64 11.16
C ALA A 108 -2.66 3.88 11.42
N ASN A 109 -3.19 4.89 12.11
CA ASN A 109 -2.42 6.09 12.48
C ASN A 109 -1.23 5.75 13.39
N ALA A 110 -1.46 4.87 14.37
CA ALA A 110 -0.39 4.42 15.26
C ALA A 110 0.72 3.67 14.52
N ALA A 111 0.36 2.76 13.60
CA ALA A 111 1.31 2.03 12.77
C ALA A 111 2.07 2.94 11.81
N HIS A 112 1.43 3.98 11.26
CA HIS A 112 2.11 4.97 10.43
C HIS A 112 3.19 5.74 11.22
N ALA A 113 2.85 6.21 12.42
CA ALA A 113 3.82 6.86 13.32
C ALA A 113 4.97 5.91 13.71
N ALA A 114 4.68 4.61 13.87
CA ALA A 114 5.66 3.57 14.14
C ALA A 114 6.66 3.40 12.99
N ALA A 115 6.15 3.28 11.76
CA ALA A 115 6.97 3.17 10.57
C ALA A 115 7.87 4.41 10.36
N TYR A 116 7.34 5.62 10.60
CA TYR A 116 8.13 6.85 10.50
C TYR A 116 9.26 6.89 11.53
N ALA A 117 8.97 6.52 12.79
CA ALA A 117 9.99 6.45 13.84
C ALA A 117 11.08 5.42 13.52
N ALA A 118 10.70 4.23 13.04
CA ALA A 118 11.64 3.19 12.63
C ALA A 118 12.55 3.64 11.47
N ALA A 119 11.98 4.31 10.45
CA ALA A 119 12.74 4.84 9.32
C ALA A 119 13.75 5.91 9.75
N HIS A 120 13.35 6.84 10.64
CA HIS A 120 14.26 7.83 11.21
C HIS A 120 15.39 7.22 12.02
N ALA A 121 15.07 6.22 12.85
CA ALA A 121 16.09 5.50 13.63
C ALA A 121 17.09 4.79 12.72
N ALA A 122 16.63 4.15 11.65
CA ALA A 122 17.49 3.48 10.68
C ALA A 122 18.40 4.48 9.94
N TYR A 123 17.86 5.62 9.51
CA TYR A 123 18.64 6.68 8.87
C TYR A 123 19.71 7.25 9.82
N ALA A 124 19.34 7.56 11.06
CA ALA A 124 20.28 8.06 12.06
C ALA A 124 21.41 7.05 12.34
N ALA A 125 21.09 5.76 12.44
CA ALA A 125 22.09 4.71 12.61
C ALA A 125 23.04 4.60 11.42
N ALA A 126 22.55 4.73 10.18
CA ALA A 126 23.36 4.68 8.98
C ALA A 126 24.35 5.85 8.83
N HIS A 127 24.03 7.01 9.43
CA HIS A 127 24.88 8.21 9.41
C HIS A 127 25.76 8.38 10.66
N ALA A 128 25.59 7.52 11.66
CA ALA A 128 26.44 7.48 12.86
C ALA A 128 27.61 6.48 12.73
N ALA A 129 27.58 5.62 11.71
CA ALA A 129 28.63 4.66 11.36
C ALA A 129 29.62 5.25 10.35
#